data_AF-A0A0P0XTK4-F1
#
_entry.id   AF-A0A0P0XTK4-F1
#
_cell.length_a   1.000
_cell.length_b   1.000
_cell.length_c   1.000
_cell.angle_alpha   90.00
_cell.angle_beta   90.00
_cell.angle_gamma   90.00
#
_symmetry.space_group_name_H-M   'P 1'
#
loop_
_entity.id
_entity.type
_entity.pdbx_description
1 polymer ?
#
loop_
_entity_poly.entity_id
_entity_poly.type
_entity_poly.pdbx_seq_one_letter_code
_entity_poly.pdbx_strand_id
1 'polypeptide(L)'
;GTPRPPFDDLINRLVSLSAIDNSAKRPAIVSVDIPSGWHVEEGDINGGGFKPDMLVSLTAPKLCAKKFTGPHHFLGGRFVPPPIVSKYKLHLPPYPGTSMCVRIGKAPSVDISSLRENYISPELLENQVMPDPFDQFVRWFDEAVTAGLREPNAMALTTADKEGKPSSRMVLLKGVDKQGFVWYTNYGSQKAHDLSENPNAALLFYWNEMNRQVRVEGSVQKVPEEESEKYFHSRPRGSQLGAIVSKQSTIIPGREVLQQAYKELEQKYSDGSVIPKPDYWGGYRLTPKLFEFWQGQQSRLHDRLQYSLREVDRSTVWHIERLSP
;
A
#
# COMPACT_ATOMS: atom_id res chain seq x y z
N GLY A 1 -14.09 15.13 -39.10
CA GLY A 1 -14.89 16.20 -39.73
C GLY A 1 -14.62 17.50 -39.01
N THR A 2 -14.74 18.64 -39.69
CA THR A 2 -14.40 19.96 -39.12
C THR A 2 -15.21 20.23 -37.84
N PRO A 3 -14.57 20.66 -36.73
CA PRO A 3 -15.27 21.14 -35.53
C PRO A 3 -16.34 22.18 -35.92
N ARG A 4 -17.49 22.14 -35.24
CA ARG A 4 -18.62 23.03 -35.53
C ARG A 4 -18.98 23.86 -34.29
N PRO A 5 -19.53 25.07 -34.46
CA PRO A 5 -20.09 25.85 -33.36
C PRO A 5 -21.12 25.05 -32.53
N PRO A 6 -21.21 25.29 -31.20
CA PRO A 6 -20.45 26.28 -30.44
C PRO A 6 -19.10 25.77 -29.88
N PHE A 7 -18.71 24.54 -30.21
CA PHE A 7 -17.56 23.86 -29.58
C PHE A 7 -16.25 23.98 -30.37
N ASP A 8 -16.29 24.57 -31.55
CA ASP A 8 -15.15 24.79 -32.43
C ASP A 8 -14.04 25.63 -31.76
N ASP A 9 -14.39 26.75 -31.13
CA ASP A 9 -13.40 27.57 -30.40
C ASP A 9 -12.75 26.81 -29.24
N LEU A 10 -13.55 26.07 -28.46
CA LEU A 10 -13.04 25.26 -27.35
C LEU A 10 -12.09 24.16 -27.84
N ILE A 11 -12.48 23.44 -28.90
CA ILE A 11 -11.65 22.38 -29.49
C ILE A 11 -10.34 22.96 -30.02
N ASN A 12 -10.38 24.09 -30.72
CA ASN A 12 -9.17 24.74 -31.24
C ASN A 12 -8.22 25.18 -30.11
N ARG A 13 -8.75 25.74 -29.01
CA ARG A 13 -7.95 26.08 -27.83
C ARG A 13 -7.27 24.85 -27.23
N LEU A 14 -7.98 23.73 -27.12
CA LEU A 14 -7.43 22.47 -26.61
C LEU A 14 -6.35 21.91 -27.53
N VAL A 15 -6.52 22.00 -28.86
CA VAL A 15 -5.47 21.63 -29.84
C VAL A 15 -4.22 22.48 -29.60
N SER A 16 -4.35 23.80 -29.46
CA SER A 16 -3.20 24.68 -29.21
C SER A 16 -2.49 24.38 -27.89
N LEU A 17 -3.22 24.04 -26.83
CA LEU A 17 -2.65 23.62 -25.54
C LEU A 17 -1.87 22.30 -25.67
N SER A 18 -2.34 21.37 -26.51
CA SER A 18 -1.66 20.08 -26.73
C SER A 18 -0.31 20.23 -27.48
N ALA A 19 -0.10 21.34 -28.18
CA ALA A 19 1.14 21.66 -28.90
C ALA A 19 2.21 22.33 -28.02
N ILE A 20 1.87 22.75 -26.80
CA ILE A 20 2.82 23.33 -25.84
C ILE A 20 3.47 22.18 -25.07
N ASP A 21 4.76 21.97 -25.30
CA ASP A 21 5.55 20.87 -24.75
C ASP A 21 5.96 21.15 -23.29
N ASN A 22 4.97 21.17 -22.39
CA ASN A 22 5.19 21.26 -20.95
C ASN A 22 4.37 20.18 -20.23
N SER A 23 4.91 18.96 -20.24
CA SER A 23 4.25 17.73 -19.78
C SER A 23 3.88 17.73 -18.29
N ALA A 24 4.47 18.60 -17.48
CA ALA A 24 4.32 18.56 -16.02
C ALA A 24 3.01 19.20 -15.48
N LYS A 25 2.23 19.92 -16.29
CA LYS A 25 1.05 20.69 -15.79
C LYS A 25 -0.19 20.69 -16.68
N ARG A 26 -0.21 19.97 -17.81
CA ARG A 26 -1.41 19.94 -18.67
C ARG A 26 -2.41 18.89 -18.19
N PRO A 27 -3.72 19.20 -18.12
CA PRO A 27 -4.74 18.19 -17.84
C PRO A 27 -4.74 17.12 -18.94
N ALA A 28 -4.88 15.86 -18.55
CA ALA A 28 -5.00 14.76 -19.50
C ALA A 28 -6.31 14.89 -20.28
N ILE A 29 -6.23 14.81 -21.61
CA ILE A 29 -7.40 14.94 -22.46
C ILE A 29 -7.85 13.57 -22.95
N VAL A 30 -9.12 13.27 -22.68
CA VAL A 30 -9.75 12.00 -23.01
C VAL A 30 -10.76 12.22 -24.14
N SER A 31 -10.69 11.40 -25.18
CA SER A 31 -11.73 11.31 -26.18
C SER A 31 -12.54 10.03 -26.00
N VAL A 32 -13.86 10.13 -26.10
CA VAL A 32 -14.78 8.98 -26.11
C VAL A 32 -15.28 8.77 -27.55
N ASP A 33 -15.18 7.54 -28.05
CA ASP A 33 -15.48 7.09 -29.41
C ASP A 33 -14.55 7.60 -30.52
N ILE A 34 -14.77 8.81 -31.05
CA ILE A 34 -14.01 9.40 -32.17
C ILE A 34 -13.38 10.73 -31.73
N PRO A 35 -12.06 10.91 -31.86
CA PRO A 35 -11.44 12.21 -31.60
C PRO A 35 -12.02 13.32 -32.49
N SER A 36 -12.26 14.48 -31.87
CA SER A 36 -12.77 15.65 -32.60
C SER A 36 -11.84 16.00 -33.77
N GLY A 37 -12.41 16.30 -34.94
CA GLY A 37 -11.64 16.53 -36.16
C GLY A 37 -11.40 15.28 -37.01
N TRP A 38 -11.42 14.06 -36.44
CA TRP A 38 -11.11 12.85 -37.19
C TRP A 38 -12.24 12.43 -38.14
N HIS A 39 -11.88 11.80 -39.26
CA HIS A 39 -12.80 11.05 -40.10
C HIS A 39 -13.10 9.71 -39.43
N VAL A 40 -14.35 9.24 -39.52
CA VAL A 40 -14.83 8.03 -38.83
C VAL A 40 -14.10 6.76 -39.28
N GLU A 41 -13.58 6.74 -40.50
CA GLU A 41 -12.83 5.58 -41.03
C GLU A 41 -11.33 5.81 -41.13
N GLU A 42 -10.93 7.00 -41.58
CA GLU A 42 -9.56 7.27 -42.01
C GLU A 42 -8.70 7.94 -40.92
N GLY A 43 -9.32 8.43 -39.85
CA GLY A 43 -8.62 9.15 -38.78
C GLY A 43 -8.36 10.61 -39.14
N ASP A 44 -7.24 11.15 -38.68
CA ASP A 44 -6.87 12.55 -38.91
C ASP A 44 -6.27 12.77 -40.31
N ILE A 45 -7.14 12.89 -41.32
CA ILE A 45 -6.75 13.03 -42.73
C ILE A 45 -5.90 14.30 -42.96
N ASN A 46 -6.23 15.40 -42.28
CA ASN A 46 -5.66 16.72 -42.56
C ASN A 46 -4.58 17.14 -41.54
N GLY A 47 -4.24 16.29 -40.56
CA GLY A 47 -3.28 16.58 -39.50
C GLY A 47 -3.70 17.65 -38.48
N GLY A 48 -4.90 18.23 -38.65
CA GLY A 48 -5.50 19.25 -37.79
C GLY A 48 -6.50 18.68 -36.78
N GLY A 49 -6.68 17.36 -36.76
CA GLY A 49 -7.52 16.68 -35.80
C GLY A 49 -6.94 16.74 -34.39
N PHE A 50 -7.85 16.69 -33.41
CA PHE A 50 -7.48 16.70 -32.01
C PHE A 50 -6.76 15.39 -31.64
N LYS A 51 -5.65 15.48 -30.88
CA LYS A 51 -4.83 14.33 -30.45
C LYS A 51 -4.95 14.14 -28.94
N PRO A 52 -5.88 13.27 -28.47
CA PRO A 52 -6.06 13.06 -27.04
C PRO A 52 -4.91 12.25 -26.43
N ASP A 53 -4.66 12.42 -25.13
CA ASP A 53 -3.75 11.56 -24.36
C ASP A 53 -4.36 10.16 -24.18
N MET A 54 -5.70 10.07 -24.18
CA MET A 54 -6.45 8.82 -24.07
C MET A 54 -7.62 8.73 -25.05
N LEU A 55 -7.77 7.57 -25.69
CA LEU A 55 -8.96 7.21 -26.46
C LEU A 55 -9.73 6.10 -25.75
N VAL A 56 -11.03 6.31 -25.49
CA VAL A 56 -11.97 5.28 -25.05
C VAL A 56 -12.90 4.93 -26.20
N SER A 57 -12.58 3.88 -26.95
CA SER A 57 -13.44 3.39 -28.03
C SER A 57 -14.62 2.62 -27.46
N LEU A 58 -15.84 2.83 -27.99
CA LEU A 58 -17.02 2.13 -27.52
C LEU A 58 -17.10 0.70 -28.10
N THR A 59 -18.14 -0.03 -27.71
CA THR A 59 -18.43 -1.45 -27.95
C THR A 59 -18.29 -1.92 -29.41
N ALA A 60 -18.23 -1.03 -30.39
CA ALA A 60 -17.75 -1.30 -31.74
C ALA A 60 -16.88 -0.12 -32.21
N PRO A 61 -15.55 -0.18 -32.02
CA PRO A 61 -14.66 0.92 -32.36
C PRO A 61 -14.78 1.29 -33.84
N LYS A 62 -14.84 2.59 -34.13
CA LYS A 62 -14.77 3.09 -35.49
C LYS A 62 -13.39 2.79 -36.09
N LEU A 63 -13.33 2.60 -37.42
CA LEU A 63 -12.08 2.20 -38.09
C LEU A 63 -10.93 3.20 -37.85
N CYS A 64 -11.25 4.48 -37.66
CA CYS A 64 -10.29 5.50 -37.31
C CYS A 64 -9.51 5.22 -36.02
N ALA A 65 -10.07 4.47 -35.06
CA ALA A 65 -9.41 4.12 -33.80
C ALA A 65 -8.11 3.33 -34.02
N LYS A 66 -7.96 2.62 -35.16
CA LYS A 66 -6.70 1.95 -35.55
C LYS A 66 -5.54 2.91 -35.78
N LYS A 67 -5.82 4.20 -36.03
CA LYS A 67 -4.83 5.25 -36.26
C LYS A 67 -4.40 5.95 -34.97
N PHE A 68 -5.01 5.62 -33.83
CA PHE A 68 -4.64 6.20 -32.57
C PHE A 68 -3.30 5.63 -32.08
N THR A 69 -2.32 6.50 -31.88
CA THR A 69 -0.97 6.15 -31.40
C THR A 69 -0.66 6.74 -30.03
N GLY A 70 -1.68 7.26 -29.32
CA GLY A 70 -1.49 7.85 -28.00
C GLY A 70 -1.23 6.78 -26.92
N PRO A 71 -0.74 7.20 -25.75
CA PRO A 71 -0.24 6.28 -24.71
C PRO A 71 -1.33 5.43 -24.05
N HIS A 72 -2.60 5.84 -24.13
CA HIS A 72 -3.72 5.19 -23.45
C HIS A 72 -4.89 4.92 -24.42
N HIS A 73 -5.10 3.66 -24.81
CA HIS A 73 -6.28 3.24 -25.57
C HIS A 73 -7.08 2.23 -24.77
N PHE A 74 -8.38 2.48 -24.61
CA PHE A 74 -9.31 1.61 -23.92
C PHE A 74 -10.50 1.24 -24.81
N LEU A 75 -11.00 0.02 -24.65
CA LEU A 75 -12.31 -0.41 -25.11
C LEU A 75 -13.29 -0.26 -23.94
N GLY A 76 -14.33 0.54 -24.12
CA GLY A 76 -15.40 0.77 -23.15
C GLY A 76 -16.72 0.12 -23.57
N GLY A 77 -17.48 -0.35 -22.57
CA GLY A 77 -18.84 -0.84 -22.72
C GLY A 77 -18.97 -2.34 -22.43
N ARG A 78 -20.05 -2.72 -21.72
CA ARG A 78 -20.19 -4.05 -21.13
C ARG A 78 -20.54 -5.18 -22.11
N PHE A 79 -20.98 -4.91 -23.34
CA PHE A 79 -21.55 -5.98 -24.17
C PHE A 79 -21.42 -5.72 -25.65
N VAL A 80 -20.43 -6.32 -26.31
CA VAL A 80 -20.51 -6.55 -27.76
C VAL A 80 -21.41 -7.77 -27.96
N PRO A 81 -22.61 -7.64 -28.55
CA PRO A 81 -23.49 -8.78 -28.72
C PRO A 81 -22.79 -9.89 -29.53
N PRO A 82 -22.95 -11.18 -29.19
CA PRO A 82 -22.34 -12.27 -29.96
C PRO A 82 -22.58 -12.20 -31.48
N PRO A 83 -23.76 -11.74 -31.98
CA PRO A 83 -23.95 -11.52 -33.41
C PRO A 83 -23.01 -10.48 -34.02
N ILE A 84 -22.68 -9.41 -33.31
CA ILE A 84 -21.74 -8.37 -33.77
C ILE A 84 -20.30 -8.92 -33.75
N VAL A 85 -19.93 -9.67 -32.72
CA VAL A 85 -18.62 -10.35 -32.63
C VAL A 85 -18.44 -11.29 -33.82
N SER A 86 -19.45 -12.11 -34.12
CA SER A 86 -19.43 -13.05 -35.24
C SER A 86 -19.41 -12.33 -36.59
N LYS A 87 -20.32 -11.37 -36.82
CA LYS A 87 -20.45 -10.60 -38.07
C LYS A 87 -19.15 -9.91 -38.47
N TYR A 88 -18.44 -9.32 -37.50
CA TYR A 88 -17.22 -8.54 -37.74
C TYR A 88 -15.93 -9.26 -37.35
N LYS A 89 -16.00 -10.55 -36.96
CA LYS A 89 -14.86 -11.37 -36.50
C LYS A 89 -13.99 -10.65 -35.46
N LEU A 90 -14.63 -10.04 -34.47
CA LEU A 90 -13.95 -9.23 -33.46
C LEU A 90 -13.19 -10.11 -32.46
N HIS A 91 -11.92 -9.78 -32.21
CA HIS A 91 -11.13 -10.38 -31.13
C HIS A 91 -11.13 -9.43 -29.94
N LEU A 92 -12.04 -9.67 -28.99
CA LEU A 92 -12.21 -8.80 -27.83
C LEU A 92 -11.25 -9.21 -26.70
N PRO A 93 -10.62 -8.25 -26.01
CA PRO A 93 -9.83 -8.56 -24.83
C PRO A 93 -10.74 -9.01 -23.67
N PRO A 94 -10.24 -9.85 -22.74
CA PRO A 94 -11.02 -10.29 -21.59
C PRO A 94 -11.35 -9.11 -20.67
N TYR A 95 -12.59 -9.07 -20.16
CA TYR A 95 -13.03 -8.12 -19.13
C TYR A 95 -12.92 -8.79 -17.76
N PRO A 96 -11.90 -8.48 -16.94
CA PRO A 96 -11.77 -9.08 -15.62
C PRO A 96 -12.80 -8.49 -14.64
N GLY A 97 -13.59 -9.36 -14.01
CA GLY A 97 -14.52 -8.99 -12.94
C GLY A 97 -15.62 -8.03 -13.38
N THR A 98 -15.76 -6.91 -12.66
CA THR A 98 -16.80 -5.88 -12.88
C THR A 98 -16.33 -4.69 -13.73
N SER A 99 -15.14 -4.78 -14.34
CA SER A 99 -14.49 -3.69 -15.08
C SER A 99 -15.36 -3.15 -16.22
N MET A 100 -15.43 -1.82 -16.36
CA MET A 100 -16.24 -1.13 -17.38
C MET A 100 -15.47 -0.83 -18.68
N CYS A 101 -14.12 -0.87 -18.61
CA CYS A 101 -13.21 -0.65 -19.73
C CYS A 101 -12.04 -1.64 -19.64
N VAL A 102 -11.44 -1.97 -20.79
CA VAL A 102 -10.22 -2.78 -20.90
C VAL A 102 -9.20 -2.05 -21.75
N ARG A 103 -7.93 -2.02 -21.32
CA ARG A 103 -6.85 -1.41 -22.10
C ARG A 103 -6.60 -2.21 -23.38
N ILE A 104 -6.51 -1.52 -24.51
CA ILE A 104 -6.11 -2.06 -25.81
C ILE A 104 -4.62 -1.78 -25.99
N GLY A 105 -3.85 -2.81 -26.37
CA GLY A 105 -2.41 -2.69 -26.64
C GLY A 105 -1.52 -2.93 -25.42
N LYS A 106 -0.20 -2.78 -25.61
CA LYS A 106 0.80 -3.01 -24.56
C LYS A 106 0.60 -1.99 -23.44
N ALA A 107 0.71 -2.43 -22.18
CA ALA A 107 0.83 -1.51 -21.06
C ALA A 107 2.05 -0.60 -21.31
N PRO A 108 2.01 0.68 -20.89
CA PRO A 108 3.18 1.53 -20.99
C PRO A 108 4.33 0.83 -20.25
N SER A 109 5.51 0.80 -20.86
CA SER A 109 6.70 0.43 -20.11
C SER A 109 6.93 1.53 -19.07
N VAL A 110 6.61 1.23 -17.82
CA VAL A 110 6.91 2.13 -16.72
C VAL A 110 8.40 2.03 -16.44
N ASP A 111 9.11 3.13 -16.66
CA ASP A 111 10.46 3.25 -16.13
C ASP A 111 10.36 3.46 -14.63
N ILE A 112 10.66 2.41 -13.86
CA ILE A 112 10.59 2.44 -12.39
C ILE A 112 11.48 3.56 -11.82
N SER A 113 12.59 3.92 -12.49
CA SER A 113 13.45 5.00 -12.04
C SER A 113 12.80 6.39 -12.13
N SER A 114 11.76 6.51 -12.97
CA SER A 114 11.01 7.75 -13.20
C SER A 114 9.78 7.93 -12.31
N LEU A 115 9.37 6.90 -11.54
CA LEU A 115 8.22 6.95 -10.60
C LEU A 115 8.48 7.81 -9.35
N ARG A 116 9.52 8.63 -9.40
CA ARG A 116 10.02 9.39 -8.27
C ARG A 116 9.12 10.58 -7.98
N GLU A 117 8.69 10.72 -6.73
CA GLU A 117 7.96 11.88 -6.23
C GLU A 117 8.89 12.85 -5.47
N ASN A 118 8.55 14.14 -5.50
CA ASN A 118 9.20 15.17 -4.70
C ASN A 118 8.38 15.40 -3.43
N TYR A 119 8.96 15.05 -2.28
CA TYR A 119 8.29 15.22 -0.98
C TYR A 119 8.24 16.69 -0.57
N ILE A 120 7.08 17.14 -0.09
CA ILE A 120 6.91 18.45 0.55
C ILE A 120 6.50 18.19 1.99
N SER A 121 7.40 18.45 2.93
CA SER A 121 7.18 18.18 4.35
C SER A 121 7.80 19.26 5.24
N PRO A 122 7.34 19.41 6.49
CA PRO A 122 8.05 20.19 7.49
C PRO A 122 9.47 19.65 7.73
N GLU A 123 10.39 20.52 8.16
CA GLU A 123 11.72 20.12 8.63
C GLU A 123 11.63 19.31 9.93
N LEU A 124 12.58 18.40 10.12
CA LEU A 124 12.75 17.67 11.38
C LEU A 124 14.10 18.03 12.00
N LEU A 125 14.06 18.92 12.99
CA LEU A 125 15.24 19.45 13.69
C LEU A 125 15.41 18.87 15.10
N GLU A 126 16.66 18.77 15.55
CA GLU A 126 17.08 18.18 16.83
C GLU A 126 16.45 18.89 18.03
N ASN A 127 16.23 20.20 17.94
CA ASN A 127 15.61 21.01 19.00
C ASN A 127 14.07 20.99 18.97
N GLN A 128 13.45 20.33 17.99
CA GLN A 128 11.99 20.23 17.82
C GLN A 128 11.44 18.84 18.18
N VAL A 129 12.33 17.87 18.40
CA VAL A 129 11.96 16.51 18.77
C VAL A 129 11.93 16.31 20.28
N MET A 130 11.13 15.34 20.72
CA MET A 130 11.07 14.98 22.13
C MET A 130 12.39 14.34 22.57
N PRO A 131 12.89 14.60 23.80
CA PRO A 131 14.10 13.95 24.31
C PRO A 131 13.97 12.43 24.43
N ASP A 132 12.77 11.95 24.76
CA ASP A 132 12.45 10.53 24.84
C ASP A 132 11.82 10.06 23.50
N PRO A 133 12.39 9.03 22.85
CA PRO A 133 11.91 8.55 21.57
C PRO A 133 10.53 7.89 21.61
N PHE A 134 10.09 7.37 22.76
CA PHE A 134 8.74 6.86 22.91
C PHE A 134 7.72 8.00 22.82
N ASP A 135 8.02 9.14 23.45
CA ASP A 135 7.15 10.31 23.40
C ASP A 135 7.15 10.92 21.99
N GLN A 136 8.30 10.91 21.32
CA GLN A 136 8.40 11.29 19.91
C GLN A 136 7.58 10.37 19.00
N PHE A 137 7.63 9.05 19.22
CA PHE A 137 6.84 8.08 18.47
C PHE A 137 5.34 8.28 18.69
N VAL A 138 4.89 8.40 19.94
CA VAL A 138 3.48 8.62 20.28
C VAL A 138 2.98 9.90 19.63
N ARG A 139 3.75 11.00 19.69
CA ARG A 139 3.40 12.25 19.00
C ARG A 139 3.15 12.04 17.50
N TRP A 140 4.09 11.41 16.79
CA TRP A 140 3.91 11.17 15.35
C TRP A 140 2.80 10.16 15.04
N PHE A 141 2.60 9.17 15.89
CA PHE A 141 1.53 8.20 15.76
C PHE A 141 0.15 8.86 15.90
N ASP A 142 -0.01 9.75 16.89
CA ASP A 142 -1.24 10.51 17.11
C ASP A 142 -1.51 11.47 15.95
N GLU A 143 -0.48 12.09 15.39
CA GLU A 143 -0.59 12.91 14.16
C GLU A 143 -1.07 12.05 12.97
N ALA A 144 -0.52 10.84 12.79
CA ALA A 144 -0.95 9.93 11.73
C ALA A 144 -2.40 9.47 11.89
N VAL A 145 -2.84 9.17 13.12
CA VAL A 145 -4.23 8.85 13.44
C VAL A 145 -5.14 10.05 13.15
N THR A 146 -4.75 11.25 13.59
CA THR A 146 -5.51 12.49 13.41
C THR A 146 -5.66 12.86 11.94
N ALA A 147 -4.62 12.63 11.13
CA ALA A 147 -4.66 12.81 9.68
C ALA A 147 -5.54 11.78 8.96
N GLY A 148 -6.05 10.76 9.66
CA GLY A 148 -6.96 9.77 9.10
C GLY A 148 -6.26 8.74 8.22
N LEU A 149 -4.96 8.51 8.41
CA LEU A 149 -4.22 7.50 7.66
C LEU A 149 -4.88 6.14 7.83
N ARG A 150 -4.85 5.34 6.77
CA ARG A 150 -5.33 3.96 6.82
C ARG A 150 -4.35 3.08 7.58
N GLU A 151 -4.83 2.43 8.64
CA GLU A 151 -4.06 1.49 9.48
C GLU A 151 -2.69 2.05 9.92
N PRO A 152 -2.63 3.21 10.62
CA PRO A 152 -1.37 3.85 11.01
C PRO A 152 -0.55 2.98 11.98
N ASN A 153 -1.18 1.98 12.60
CA ASN A 153 -0.56 0.99 13.47
C ASN A 153 -0.04 -0.25 12.72
N ALA A 154 -0.14 -0.32 11.39
CA ALA A 154 0.53 -1.33 10.60
C ALA A 154 2.04 -1.07 10.57
N MET A 155 2.83 -2.11 10.83
CA MET A 155 4.29 -2.05 10.82
C MET A 155 4.87 -3.28 10.13
N ALA A 156 5.95 -3.09 9.38
CA ALA A 156 6.73 -4.23 8.92
C ALA A 156 7.62 -4.72 10.07
N LEU A 157 7.51 -6.01 10.38
CA LEU A 157 8.35 -6.70 11.35
C LEU A 157 9.38 -7.54 10.60
N THR A 158 10.65 -7.23 10.78
CA THR A 158 11.78 -7.99 10.27
C THR A 158 12.39 -8.82 11.39
N THR A 159 12.51 -10.12 11.16
CA THR A 159 13.19 -11.11 12.02
C THR A 159 14.28 -11.79 11.19
N ALA A 160 15.23 -12.46 11.84
CA ALA A 160 16.23 -13.26 11.15
C ALA A 160 16.36 -14.63 11.83
N ASP A 161 16.59 -15.67 11.05
CA ASP A 161 16.91 -17.00 11.58
C ASP A 161 18.32 -17.03 12.22
N LYS A 162 18.71 -18.18 12.77
CA LYS A 162 20.04 -18.36 13.39
C LYS A 162 21.21 -18.19 12.42
N GLU A 163 20.98 -18.38 11.11
CA GLU A 163 21.96 -18.12 10.06
C GLU A 163 22.04 -16.64 9.65
N GLY A 164 21.17 -15.79 10.23
CA GLY A 164 21.14 -14.35 9.96
C GLY A 164 20.36 -13.98 8.69
N LYS A 165 19.57 -14.90 8.12
CA LYS A 165 18.76 -14.63 6.94
C LYS A 165 17.49 -13.87 7.34
N PRO A 166 17.28 -12.65 6.85
CA PRO A 166 16.15 -11.84 7.25
C PRO A 166 14.86 -12.27 6.54
N SER A 167 13.74 -12.09 7.24
CA SER A 167 12.40 -12.21 6.69
C SER A 167 11.50 -11.10 7.25
N SER A 168 10.65 -10.52 6.39
CA SER A 168 9.78 -9.38 6.74
C SER A 168 8.32 -9.68 6.42
N ARG A 169 7.42 -9.15 7.24
CA ARG A 169 5.96 -9.19 7.02
C ARG A 169 5.27 -8.05 7.77
N MET A 170 4.06 -7.69 7.37
CA MET A 170 3.24 -6.76 8.13
C MET A 170 2.65 -7.41 9.38
N VAL A 171 2.67 -6.68 10.49
CA VAL A 171 1.94 -6.96 11.73
C VAL A 171 1.28 -5.67 12.21
N LEU A 172 0.36 -5.78 13.16
CA LEU A 172 -0.30 -4.62 13.74
C LEU A 172 0.27 -4.36 15.14
N LEU A 173 0.70 -3.13 15.39
CA LEU A 173 0.97 -2.62 16.73
C LEU A 173 -0.33 -2.64 17.54
N LYS A 174 -0.26 -3.16 18.76
CA LYS A 174 -1.38 -3.31 19.70
C LYS A 174 -1.17 -2.62 21.05
N GLY A 175 0.07 -2.28 21.35
CA GLY A 175 0.41 -1.46 22.52
C GLY A 175 1.78 -0.84 22.33
N VAL A 176 1.94 0.37 22.86
CA VAL A 176 3.24 1.03 23.02
C VAL A 176 3.24 1.69 24.39
N ASP A 177 4.30 1.42 25.15
CA ASP A 177 4.57 2.03 26.44
C ASP A 177 6.09 2.12 26.64
N LYS A 178 6.55 2.64 27.78
CA LYS A 178 7.99 2.80 28.06
C LYS A 178 8.78 1.48 28.11
N GLN A 179 8.12 0.33 28.20
CA GLN A 179 8.76 -0.99 28.15
C GLN A 179 8.91 -1.51 26.70
N GLY A 180 8.16 -0.97 25.73
CA GLY A 180 8.33 -1.34 24.33
C GLY A 180 7.08 -1.35 23.46
N PHE A 181 7.19 -2.06 22.34
CA PHE A 181 6.19 -2.19 21.29
C PHE A 181 5.61 -3.60 21.30
N VAL A 182 4.28 -3.72 21.39
CA VAL A 182 3.58 -5.00 21.53
C VAL A 182 2.79 -5.34 20.28
N TRP A 183 2.92 -6.58 19.81
CA TRP A 183 2.07 -7.17 18.79
C TRP A 183 1.72 -8.61 19.16
N TYR A 184 0.68 -9.17 18.55
CA TYR A 184 0.22 -10.54 18.85
C TYR A 184 0.26 -11.41 17.59
N THR A 185 0.64 -12.67 17.76
CA THR A 185 0.88 -13.60 16.66
C THR A 185 0.67 -15.05 17.12
N ASN A 186 0.77 -15.98 16.16
CA ASN A 186 0.93 -17.40 16.43
C ASN A 186 2.42 -17.73 16.70
N TYR A 187 2.71 -18.37 17.83
CA TYR A 187 4.05 -18.82 18.26
C TYR A 187 4.62 -19.98 17.43
N GLY A 188 3.81 -20.65 16.62
CA GLY A 188 4.25 -21.65 15.64
C GLY A 188 4.59 -21.08 14.26
N SER A 189 4.51 -19.77 14.06
CA SER A 189 4.81 -19.13 12.77
C SER A 189 6.31 -18.96 12.53
N GLN A 190 6.71 -18.73 11.27
CA GLN A 190 8.13 -18.51 10.91
C GLN A 190 8.78 -17.40 11.75
N LYS A 191 8.10 -16.26 11.92
CA LYS A 191 8.65 -15.14 12.73
C LYS A 191 8.89 -15.52 14.19
N ALA A 192 8.06 -16.41 14.74
CA ALA A 192 8.19 -16.85 16.12
C ALA A 192 9.32 -17.88 16.27
N HIS A 193 9.52 -18.73 15.24
CA HIS A 193 10.71 -19.58 15.14
C HIS A 193 11.98 -18.74 15.09
N ASP A 194 12.06 -17.78 14.15
CA ASP A 194 13.18 -16.84 14.05
C ASP A 194 13.48 -16.17 15.40
N LEU A 195 12.44 -15.64 16.08
CA LEU A 195 12.57 -14.98 17.38
C LEU A 195 12.98 -15.91 18.53
N SER A 196 12.72 -17.22 18.41
CA SER A 196 13.14 -18.20 19.42
C SER A 196 14.63 -18.53 19.31
N GLU A 197 15.19 -18.45 18.10
CA GLU A 197 16.62 -18.68 17.84
C GLU A 197 17.44 -17.39 17.92
N ASN A 198 16.84 -16.25 17.54
CA ASN A 198 17.44 -14.92 17.55
C ASN A 198 16.42 -13.88 18.07
N PRO A 199 16.51 -13.48 19.35
CA PRO A 199 15.52 -12.61 19.98
C PRO A 199 15.74 -11.12 19.62
N ASN A 200 16.16 -10.82 18.40
CA ASN A 200 16.31 -9.45 17.89
C ASN A 200 15.38 -9.23 16.70
N ALA A 201 14.81 -8.04 16.61
CA ALA A 201 13.97 -7.66 15.48
C ALA A 201 14.06 -6.17 15.18
N ALA A 202 13.57 -5.81 14.00
CA ALA A 202 13.35 -4.43 13.59
C ALA A 202 11.88 -4.21 13.22
N LEU A 203 11.33 -3.08 13.65
CA LEU A 203 10.00 -2.58 13.28
C LEU A 203 10.19 -1.39 12.34
N LEU A 204 9.36 -1.32 11.31
CA LEU A 204 9.32 -0.22 10.36
C LEU A 204 7.88 0.27 10.19
N PHE A 205 7.63 1.51 10.57
CA PHE A 205 6.41 2.24 10.25
C PHE A 205 6.69 3.12 9.04
N TYR A 206 5.81 3.08 8.05
CA TYR A 206 5.89 3.94 6.87
C TYR A 206 4.54 4.61 6.65
N TRP A 207 4.48 5.90 6.95
CA TRP A 207 3.32 6.76 6.77
C TRP A 207 3.55 7.59 5.50
N ASN A 208 3.32 6.94 4.35
CA ASN A 208 3.59 7.49 3.03
C ASN A 208 2.94 8.85 2.79
N GLU A 209 1.68 9.03 3.19
CA GLU A 209 0.92 10.28 3.02
C GLU A 209 1.54 11.46 3.80
N MET A 210 2.34 11.16 4.82
CA MET A 210 3.05 12.15 5.63
C MET A 210 4.54 12.24 5.29
N ASN A 211 5.02 11.44 4.33
CA ASN A 211 6.43 11.27 4.01
C ASN A 211 7.27 10.94 5.25
N ARG A 212 6.75 10.12 6.16
CA ARG A 212 7.42 9.77 7.42
C ARG A 212 7.71 8.29 7.50
N GLN A 213 8.82 8.00 8.17
CA GLN A 213 9.20 6.64 8.53
C GLN A 213 9.74 6.61 9.95
N VAL A 214 9.39 5.57 10.70
CA VAL A 214 10.01 5.28 12.01
C VAL A 214 10.58 3.88 11.99
N ARG A 215 11.87 3.75 12.31
CA ARG A 215 12.53 2.47 12.57
C ARG A 215 12.70 2.29 14.07
N VAL A 216 12.46 1.08 14.55
CA VAL A 216 12.72 0.70 15.95
C VAL A 216 13.43 -0.64 15.95
N GLU A 217 14.58 -0.73 16.61
CA GLU A 217 15.36 -1.97 16.70
C GLU A 217 15.57 -2.34 18.15
N GLY A 218 15.51 -3.63 18.47
CA GLY A 218 15.59 -4.06 19.85
C GLY A 218 15.48 -5.57 20.05
N SER A 219 15.56 -5.95 21.33
CA SER A 219 15.36 -7.33 21.77
C SER A 219 13.87 -7.62 21.96
N VAL A 220 13.48 -8.87 21.70
CA VAL A 220 12.07 -9.29 21.73
C VAL A 220 11.87 -10.38 22.78
N GLN A 221 10.79 -10.26 23.55
CA GLN A 221 10.36 -11.25 24.53
C GLN A 221 8.86 -11.51 24.43
N LYS A 222 8.40 -12.68 24.86
CA LYS A 222 6.97 -12.95 24.99
C LYS A 222 6.38 -12.07 26.09
N VAL A 223 5.17 -11.57 25.89
CA VAL A 223 4.42 -10.90 26.97
C VAL A 223 3.92 -11.93 27.98
N PRO A 224 3.57 -11.53 29.21
CA PRO A 224 2.96 -12.44 30.19
C PRO A 224 1.72 -13.14 29.63
N GLU A 225 1.48 -14.37 30.08
CA GLU A 225 0.35 -15.18 29.62
C GLU A 225 -0.99 -14.49 29.89
N GLU A 226 -1.13 -13.84 31.04
CA GLU A 226 -2.31 -13.05 31.42
C GLU A 226 -2.57 -11.88 30.44
N GLU A 227 -1.51 -11.21 29.99
CA GLU A 227 -1.63 -10.13 28.98
C GLU A 227 -2.12 -10.70 27.64
N SER A 228 -1.60 -11.87 27.25
CA SER A 228 -2.04 -12.60 26.05
C SER A 228 -3.51 -13.05 26.15
N GLU A 229 -3.93 -13.58 27.29
CA GLU A 229 -5.31 -14.01 27.56
C GLU A 229 -6.28 -12.84 27.48
N LYS A 230 -5.98 -11.76 28.19
CA LYS A 230 -6.79 -10.54 28.20
C LYS A 230 -6.95 -9.97 26.80
N TYR A 231 -5.86 -9.85 26.04
CA TYR A 231 -5.95 -9.33 24.68
C TYR A 231 -6.67 -10.31 23.74
N PHE A 232 -6.47 -11.63 23.86
CA PHE A 232 -7.21 -12.61 23.06
C PHE A 232 -8.72 -12.45 23.18
N HIS A 233 -9.23 -12.35 24.41
CA HIS A 233 -10.66 -12.21 24.69
C HIS A 233 -11.23 -10.85 24.31
N SER A 234 -10.40 -9.80 24.22
CA SER A 234 -10.84 -8.50 23.70
C SER A 234 -11.15 -8.51 22.20
N ARG A 235 -10.64 -9.50 21.45
CA ARG A 235 -10.81 -9.58 19.99
C ARG A 235 -12.24 -10.00 19.64
N PRO A 236 -12.78 -9.57 18.48
CA PRO A 236 -14.05 -10.08 17.98
C PRO A 236 -14.06 -11.62 17.92
N ARG A 237 -15.18 -12.26 18.23
CA ARG A 237 -15.29 -13.74 18.23
C ARG A 237 -14.77 -14.39 16.95
N GLY A 238 -15.09 -13.81 15.78
CA GLY A 238 -14.59 -14.33 14.50
C GLY A 238 -13.06 -14.30 14.39
N SER A 239 -12.40 -13.33 15.02
CA SER A 239 -10.93 -13.25 15.12
C SER A 239 -10.34 -14.26 16.12
N GLN A 240 -11.05 -14.54 17.22
CA GLN A 240 -10.68 -15.60 18.17
C GLN A 240 -10.71 -16.97 17.47
N LEU A 241 -11.81 -17.29 16.78
CA LEU A 241 -11.94 -18.51 15.97
C LEU A 241 -10.86 -18.60 14.89
N GLY A 242 -10.64 -17.52 14.14
CA GLY A 242 -9.61 -17.49 13.09
C GLY A 242 -8.19 -17.75 13.60
N ALA A 243 -7.88 -17.35 14.85
CA ALA A 243 -6.60 -17.64 15.47
C ALA A 243 -6.41 -19.12 15.82
N ILE A 244 -7.50 -19.86 16.12
CA ILE A 244 -7.48 -21.30 16.37
C ILE A 244 -7.38 -22.09 15.06
N VAL A 245 -8.13 -21.68 14.03
CA VAL A 245 -8.10 -22.34 12.71
C VAL A 245 -6.72 -22.26 12.05
N SER A 246 -6.06 -21.10 12.20
CA SER A 246 -4.83 -20.80 11.47
C SER A 246 -3.59 -21.39 12.16
N LYS A 247 -3.15 -22.57 11.67
CA LYS A 247 -1.75 -23.03 11.83
C LYS A 247 -0.82 -22.16 10.97
N GLN A 248 -0.53 -20.96 11.46
CA GLN A 248 0.12 -19.90 10.68
C GLN A 248 1.48 -20.37 10.15
N SER A 249 1.75 -20.10 8.87
CA SER A 249 3.01 -20.47 8.17
C SER A 249 3.17 -21.96 7.83
N THR A 250 2.18 -22.82 8.07
CA THR A 250 2.19 -24.20 7.55
C THR A 250 1.57 -24.30 6.16
N ILE A 251 2.08 -25.21 5.32
CA ILE A 251 1.50 -25.52 4.01
C ILE A 251 0.18 -26.27 4.21
N ILE A 252 -0.87 -25.85 3.52
CA ILE A 252 -2.19 -26.50 3.54
C ILE A 252 -2.63 -26.88 2.11
N PRO A 253 -3.45 -27.94 1.93
CA PRO A 253 -3.88 -28.40 0.61
C PRO A 253 -4.75 -27.40 -0.17
N GLY A 254 -5.43 -26.48 0.51
CA GLY A 254 -6.37 -25.57 -0.12
C GLY A 254 -7.13 -24.70 0.87
N ARG A 255 -7.91 -23.75 0.36
CA ARG A 255 -8.67 -22.78 1.17
C ARG A 255 -9.82 -23.43 1.92
N GLU A 256 -10.37 -24.50 1.36
CA GLU A 256 -11.52 -25.26 1.86
C GLU A 256 -11.26 -25.82 3.25
N VAL A 257 -10.01 -26.23 3.52
CA VAL A 257 -9.58 -26.74 4.84
C VAL A 257 -9.79 -25.68 5.93
N LEU A 258 -9.47 -24.41 5.66
CA LEU A 258 -9.68 -23.32 6.61
C LEU A 258 -11.17 -23.02 6.81
N GLN A 259 -11.95 -23.06 5.74
CA GLN A 259 -13.40 -22.80 5.80
C GLN A 259 -14.13 -23.87 6.59
N GLN A 260 -13.77 -25.13 6.38
CA GLN A 260 -14.38 -26.27 7.08
C GLN A 260 -14.05 -26.21 8.58
N ALA A 261 -12.77 -26.05 8.93
CA ALA A 261 -12.34 -25.91 10.33
C ALA A 261 -12.98 -24.68 11.02
N TYR A 262 -13.16 -23.57 10.30
CA TYR A 262 -13.85 -22.40 10.84
C TYR A 262 -15.31 -22.69 11.15
N LYS A 263 -16.05 -23.32 10.23
CA LYS A 263 -17.46 -23.67 10.43
C LYS A 263 -17.65 -24.64 11.59
N GLU A 264 -16.77 -25.62 11.73
CA GLU A 264 -16.79 -26.57 12.84
C GLU A 264 -16.62 -25.87 14.19
N LEU A 265 -15.68 -24.93 14.30
CA LEU A 265 -15.50 -24.16 15.53
C LEU A 265 -16.65 -23.17 15.77
N GLU A 266 -17.16 -22.52 14.72
CA GLU A 266 -18.32 -21.64 14.82
C GLU A 266 -19.54 -22.39 15.36
N GLN A 267 -19.80 -23.61 14.87
CA GLN A 267 -20.85 -24.49 15.39
C GLN A 267 -20.56 -24.93 16.83
N LYS A 268 -19.33 -25.34 17.13
CA LYS A 268 -18.92 -25.78 18.47
C LYS A 268 -19.16 -24.72 19.54
N TYR A 269 -18.89 -23.46 19.21
CA TYR A 269 -19.04 -22.32 20.13
C TYR A 269 -20.34 -21.54 19.90
N SER A 270 -21.32 -22.10 19.18
CA SER A 270 -22.57 -21.40 18.81
C SER A 270 -23.47 -21.08 20.00
N ASP A 271 -23.30 -21.78 21.12
CA ASP A 271 -23.98 -21.56 22.40
C ASP A 271 -23.50 -20.29 23.15
N GLY A 272 -22.51 -19.58 22.60
CA GLY A 272 -21.93 -18.40 23.22
C GLY A 272 -20.85 -18.71 24.27
N SER A 273 -20.44 -19.97 24.40
CA SER A 273 -19.35 -20.36 25.29
C SER A 273 -18.04 -19.61 24.98
N VAL A 274 -17.25 -19.40 26.02
CA VAL A 274 -15.95 -18.72 25.94
C VAL A 274 -15.00 -19.56 25.08
N ILE A 275 -14.42 -18.93 24.07
CA ILE A 275 -13.41 -19.55 23.21
C ILE A 275 -12.08 -19.46 23.95
N PRO A 276 -11.44 -20.57 24.34
CA PRO A 276 -10.15 -20.49 25.04
C PRO A 276 -9.06 -19.97 24.11
N LYS A 277 -8.11 -19.20 24.65
CA LYS A 277 -6.91 -18.84 23.91
C LYS A 277 -6.07 -20.12 23.69
N PRO A 278 -5.61 -20.39 22.47
CA PRO A 278 -4.69 -21.50 22.25
C PRO A 278 -3.28 -21.19 22.79
N ASP A 279 -2.59 -22.21 23.31
CA ASP A 279 -1.22 -22.11 23.87
C ASP A 279 -0.18 -21.57 22.87
N TYR A 280 -0.41 -21.84 21.58
CA TYR A 280 0.42 -21.37 20.49
C TYR A 280 0.10 -19.94 20.04
N TRP A 281 -0.68 -19.17 20.80
CA TRP A 281 -1.00 -17.79 20.46
C TRP A 281 -0.74 -16.85 21.64
N GLY A 282 -0.15 -15.69 21.34
CA GLY A 282 0.08 -14.65 22.33
C GLY A 282 0.87 -13.47 21.79
N GLY A 283 1.34 -12.63 22.71
CA GLY A 283 2.03 -11.38 22.41
C GLY A 283 3.55 -11.49 22.44
N TYR A 284 4.20 -10.67 21.64
CA TYR A 284 5.60 -10.31 21.77
C TYR A 284 5.73 -8.83 22.05
N ARG A 285 6.77 -8.47 22.81
CA ARG A 285 7.20 -7.12 23.10
C ARG A 285 8.62 -6.92 22.62
N LEU A 286 8.84 -5.90 21.79
CA LEU A 286 10.18 -5.41 21.45
C LEU A 286 10.55 -4.29 22.42
N THR A 287 11.66 -4.47 23.13
CA THR A 287 12.30 -3.45 23.96
C THR A 287 13.34 -2.71 23.11
N PRO A 288 13.08 -1.44 22.74
CA PRO A 288 13.95 -0.69 21.84
C PRO A 288 15.32 -0.42 22.42
N LYS A 289 16.33 -0.50 21.56
CA LYS A 289 17.70 0.00 21.79
C LYS A 289 18.07 1.13 20.84
N LEU A 290 17.32 1.26 19.75
CA LEU A 290 17.52 2.28 18.73
C LEU A 290 16.17 2.69 18.13
N PHE A 291 16.02 3.99 17.88
CA PHE A 291 14.98 4.53 17.03
C PHE A 291 15.61 5.36 15.91
N GLU A 292 14.98 5.39 14.74
CA GLU A 292 15.26 6.39 13.71
C GLU A 292 13.97 7.02 13.26
N PHE A 293 13.91 8.34 13.29
CA PHE A 293 12.84 9.15 12.72
C PHE A 293 13.33 9.76 11.42
N TRP A 294 12.63 9.45 10.33
CA TRP A 294 12.94 9.91 8.99
C TRP A 294 11.78 10.75 8.45
N GLN A 295 12.10 11.90 7.86
CA GLN A 295 11.16 12.82 7.23
C GLN A 295 11.62 13.16 5.81
N GLY A 296 10.77 12.88 4.83
CA GLY A 296 11.04 13.14 3.42
C GLY A 296 11.11 14.63 3.09
N GLN A 297 12.06 15.02 2.25
CA GLN A 297 12.36 16.41 1.86
C GLN A 297 12.50 16.53 0.33
N GLN A 298 12.28 17.73 -0.20
CA GLN A 298 12.28 18.02 -1.65
C GLN A 298 13.63 17.72 -2.31
N SER A 299 14.74 18.08 -1.65
CA SER A 299 16.10 18.07 -2.21
C SER A 299 16.81 16.72 -2.10
N ARG A 300 16.12 15.66 -1.67
CA ARG A 300 16.69 14.35 -1.27
C ARG A 300 17.55 14.39 -0.01
N LEU A 301 17.80 15.57 0.54
CA LEU A 301 18.46 15.74 1.82
C LEU A 301 17.43 15.49 2.93
N HIS A 302 17.04 14.23 3.10
CA HIS A 302 16.05 13.81 4.07
C HIS A 302 16.55 14.06 5.50
N ASP A 303 15.64 14.46 6.37
CA ASP A 303 15.97 14.59 7.78
C ASP A 303 15.93 13.22 8.45
N ARG A 304 17.01 12.87 9.13
CA ARG A 304 17.17 11.58 9.81
C ARG A 304 17.71 11.82 11.20
N LEU A 305 16.90 11.57 12.22
CA LEU A 305 17.31 11.66 13.61
C LEU A 305 17.29 10.28 14.25
N GLN A 306 18.44 9.84 14.75
CA GLN A 306 18.61 8.56 15.43
C GLN A 306 18.68 8.79 16.93
N TYR A 307 17.96 7.95 17.68
CA TYR A 307 18.06 7.84 19.12
C TYR A 307 18.76 6.53 19.46
N SER A 308 19.82 6.60 20.25
CA SER A 308 20.54 5.44 20.78
C SER A 308 20.77 5.58 22.28
N LEU A 309 20.79 4.46 23.00
CA LEU A 309 21.12 4.45 24.42
C LEU A 309 22.62 4.72 24.62
N ARG A 310 22.96 5.64 25.52
CA ARG A 310 24.34 5.91 25.98
C ARG A 310 24.40 5.91 27.50
N GLU A 311 25.53 5.46 28.03
CA GLU A 311 25.85 5.56 29.46
C GLU A 311 26.44 6.93 29.77
N VAL A 312 25.81 7.67 30.67
CA VAL A 312 26.28 8.97 31.18
C VAL A 312 26.12 8.94 32.70
N ASP A 313 27.21 9.15 33.44
CA ASP A 313 27.21 9.21 34.91
C ASP A 313 26.50 8.01 35.60
N ARG A 314 26.71 6.79 35.07
CA ARG A 314 26.07 5.54 35.52
C ARG A 314 24.55 5.47 35.32
N SER A 315 24.03 6.32 34.44
CA SER A 315 22.65 6.30 33.98
C SER A 315 22.60 6.08 32.46
N THR A 316 21.66 5.25 32.02
CA THR A 316 21.40 5.07 30.59
C THR A 316 20.46 6.17 30.11
N VAL A 317 20.88 6.97 29.13
CA VAL A 317 20.09 8.07 28.56
C VAL A 317 19.97 7.92 27.04
N TRP A 318 18.89 8.46 26.48
CA TRP A 318 18.75 8.55 25.03
C TRP A 318 19.59 9.71 24.49
N HIS A 319 20.43 9.41 23.50
CA HIS A 319 21.24 10.37 22.78
C HIS A 319 20.73 10.51 21.34
N ILE A 320 20.58 11.77 20.89
CA ILE A 320 20.02 12.11 19.58
C ILE A 320 21.15 12.51 18.63
N GLU A 321 21.18 11.93 17.44
CA GLU A 321 22.17 12.23 16.39
C GLU A 321 21.50 12.37 15.03
N ARG A 322 21.98 13.31 14.22
CA ARG A 322 21.59 13.41 12.81
C ARG A 322 22.38 12.44 11.96
N LEU A 323 21.68 11.70 11.11
CA LEU A 323 22.30 10.85 10.10
C LEU A 323 22.27 11.56 8.74
N SER A 324 23.28 11.29 7.92
CA SER A 324 23.24 11.67 6.50
C SER A 324 22.12 10.90 5.79
N PRO A 325 21.38 11.55 4.88
CA PRO A 325 20.39 10.90 4.02
C PRO A 325 21.02 9.99 2.96
#